data_AF-A0A947PYH7-F1
#
_entry.id   AF-A0A947PYH7-F1
#
_cell.length_a   1.000
_cell.length_b   1.000
_cell.length_c   1.000
_cell.angle_alpha   90.00
_cell.angle_beta   90.00
_cell.angle_gamma   90.00
#
_symmetry.space_group_name_H-M   'P 1'
#
loop_
_entity.id
_entity.type
_entity.pdbx_description
1 polymer ?
#
loop_
_entity_poly.entity_id
_entity_poly.type
_entity_poly.pdbx_seq_one_letter_code
_entity_poly.pdbx_strand_id
1 'polypeptide(L)' 'MKIKDFKAKLDRLDPEMEVVLCCEDEHMRQEGNLFLLFDIQSIDVTEAEKIRLEDGKPYLKLGKSDRSDKLAVVDITTDF' A
#
# COMPACT_ATOMS: atom_id res chain seq x y z
N MET A 1 8.11 5.60 10.08
CA MET A 1 7.27 5.34 11.28
C MET A 1 7.97 4.44 12.30
N LYS A 2 7.77 4.64 13.62
CA LYS A 2 8.30 3.74 14.68
C LYS A 2 7.41 2.49 14.86
N ILE A 3 8.02 1.38 15.30
CA ILE A 3 7.33 0.08 15.52
C ILE A 3 6.11 0.21 16.42
N LYS A 4 6.20 0.93 17.55
CA LYS A 4 5.10 1.06 18.51
C LYS A 4 3.85 1.70 17.88
N ASP A 5 4.06 2.69 17.01
CA ASP A 5 2.98 3.45 16.39
C ASP A 5 2.38 2.65 15.23
N PHE A 6 3.21 1.92 14.49
CA PHE A 6 2.80 0.98 13.46
C PHE A 6 1.91 -0.15 14.01
N LYS A 7 2.36 -0.81 15.10
CA LYS A 7 1.55 -1.84 15.79
C LYS A 7 0.23 -1.28 16.27
N ALA A 8 0.24 -0.11 16.94
CA ALA A 8 -0.98 0.51 17.43
C ALA A 8 -1.99 0.86 16.32
N LYS A 9 -1.53 1.14 15.10
CA LYS A 9 -2.40 1.33 13.93
C LYS A 9 -2.96 -0.01 13.44
N LEU A 10 -2.12 -1.04 13.28
CA LEU A 10 -2.54 -2.36 12.81
C LEU A 10 -3.48 -3.08 13.79
N ASP A 11 -3.24 -2.97 15.10
CA ASP A 11 -4.07 -3.60 16.15
C ASP A 11 -5.51 -3.08 16.17
N ARG A 12 -5.81 -1.98 15.46
CA ARG A 12 -7.16 -1.42 15.31
C ARG A 12 -7.91 -1.95 14.08
N LEU A 13 -7.22 -2.66 13.19
CA LEU A 13 -7.77 -3.18 11.95
C LEU A 13 -8.26 -4.62 12.15
N ASP A 14 -9.04 -5.11 11.18
CA ASP A 14 -9.42 -6.52 11.14
C ASP A 14 -8.17 -7.37 10.89
N PRO A 15 -7.82 -8.35 11.77
CA PRO A 15 -6.61 -9.15 11.65
C PRO A 15 -6.59 -10.05 10.40
N GLU A 16 -7.74 -10.32 9.78
CA GLU A 16 -7.82 -11.11 8.55
C GLU A 16 -7.81 -10.22 7.28
N MET A 17 -7.69 -8.90 7.45
CA MET A 17 -7.61 -7.96 6.34
C MET A 17 -6.26 -8.10 5.62
N GLU A 18 -6.32 -8.11 4.29
CA GLU A 18 -5.11 -8.11 3.48
C GLU A 18 -4.43 -6.74 3.51
N VAL A 19 -3.09 -6.75 3.55
CA VAL A 19 -2.25 -5.55 3.57
C VAL A 19 -1.60 -5.34 2.20
N VAL A 20 -1.69 -4.12 1.67
CA VAL A 20 -1.04 -3.71 0.42
C VAL A 20 -0.20 -2.46 0.63
N LEU A 21 0.89 -2.34 -0.12
CA LEU A 21 1.76 -1.16 -0.11
C LEU A 21 1.48 -0.33 -1.37
N CYS A 22 1.32 0.98 -1.22
CA CYS A 22 1.27 1.92 -2.34
C CYS A 22 2.40 2.93 -2.25
N CYS A 23 2.97 3.29 -3.39
CA CYS A 23 3.96 4.35 -3.51
C CYS A 23 3.65 5.14 -4.77
N GLU A 24 3.52 6.45 -4.62
CA GLU A 24 3.23 7.38 -5.73
C GLU A 24 4.50 8.05 -6.29
N ASP A 25 5.67 7.73 -5.73
CA ASP A 25 6.93 8.34 -6.13
C ASP A 25 7.30 7.99 -7.58
N GLU A 26 7.41 9.02 -8.42
CA GLU A 26 7.77 8.87 -9.84
C GLU A 26 9.17 8.28 -10.06
N HIS A 27 10.03 8.33 -9.03
CA HIS A 27 11.43 7.91 -9.08
C HIS A 27 11.69 6.48 -8.59
N MET A 28 10.66 5.64 -8.50
CA MET A 28 10.77 4.25 -8.04
C MET A 28 11.76 3.38 -8.82
N ARG A 29 12.23 3.82 -10.00
CA ARG A 29 13.21 3.13 -10.82
C ARG A 29 14.37 4.06 -11.17
N GLN A 30 15.38 4.11 -10.32
CA GLN A 30 16.69 4.63 -10.70
C GLN A 30 17.63 3.45 -10.97
N GLU A 31 18.06 3.32 -12.23
CA GLU A 31 19.06 2.32 -12.62
C GLU A 31 20.34 2.50 -11.79
N GLY A 32 20.85 1.41 -11.20
CA GLY A 32 22.11 1.40 -10.45
C GLY A 32 21.98 1.31 -8.92
N ASN A 33 20.78 1.46 -8.36
CA ASN A 33 20.58 1.29 -6.92
C ASN A 33 20.36 -0.18 -6.54
N LEU A 34 21.03 -0.65 -5.47
CA LEU A 34 20.87 -2.02 -4.96
C LEU A 34 19.53 -2.24 -4.24
N PHE A 35 19.04 -1.20 -3.57
CA PHE A 35 17.76 -1.19 -2.85
C PHE A 35 17.24 0.24 -2.71
N LEU A 36 15.96 0.37 -2.39
CA LEU A 36 15.31 1.64 -2.04
C LEU A 36 14.89 1.61 -0.57
N LEU A 37 15.03 2.74 0.10
CA LEU A 37 14.52 2.94 1.45
C LEU A 37 13.17 3.62 1.36
N PHE A 38 12.25 3.15 2.19
CA PHE A 38 10.91 3.69 2.28
C PHE A 38 10.62 4.13 3.71
N ASP A 39 9.97 5.28 3.86
CA ASP A 39 9.25 5.61 5.08
C ASP A 39 7.74 5.33 4.92
N ILE A 40 7.12 4.91 6.01
CA ILE A 40 5.67 4.68 6.08
C ILE A 40 5.00 5.99 6.46
N GLN A 41 4.22 6.55 5.54
CA GLN A 41 3.44 7.76 5.77
C GLN A 41 2.15 7.45 6.54
N SER A 42 1.35 6.50 6.06
CA SER A 42 0.04 6.18 6.64
C SER A 42 -0.31 4.69 6.59
N ILE A 43 -1.37 4.34 7.31
CA ILE A 43 -2.04 3.04 7.19
C ILE A 43 -3.53 3.36 7.26
N ASP A 44 -4.24 3.07 6.18
CA ASP A 44 -5.65 3.41 6.01
C ASP A 44 -6.43 2.19 5.53
N VAL A 45 -7.75 2.18 5.76
CA VAL A 45 -8.63 1.14 5.22
C VAL A 45 -9.36 1.70 4.01
N THR A 46 -9.27 0.99 2.89
CA THR A 46 -10.04 1.31 1.69
C THR A 46 -10.85 0.10 1.22
N GLU A 47 -11.95 0.35 0.53
CA GLU A 47 -12.57 -0.65 -0.34
C GLU A 47 -11.94 -0.53 -1.72
N ALA A 48 -11.42 -1.64 -2.24
CA ALA A 48 -10.83 -1.67 -3.57
C ALA A 48 -10.81 -3.08 -4.17
N GLU A 49 -10.70 -3.13 -5.49
CA GLU A 49 -10.58 -4.36 -6.27
C GLU A 49 -9.16 -4.47 -6.82
N LYS A 50 -8.47 -5.58 -6.51
CA LYS A 50 -7.19 -5.91 -7.13
C LYS A 50 -7.45 -6.39 -8.55
N ILE A 51 -6.94 -5.66 -9.52
CA ILE A 51 -7.04 -5.99 -10.94
C ILE A 51 -5.65 -6.11 -11.57
N ARG A 52 -5.60 -6.65 -12.78
CA ARG A 52 -4.45 -6.48 -13.67
C ARG A 52 -4.87 -5.60 -14.84
N LEU A 53 -4.03 -4.62 -15.17
CA LEU A 53 -4.21 -3.80 -16.36
C LEU A 53 -3.92 -4.63 -17.62
N GLU A 54 -4.22 -4.07 -18.79
CA GLU A 54 -3.98 -4.72 -20.08
C GLU A 54 -2.51 -5.11 -20.30
N ASP A 55 -1.56 -4.34 -19.73
CA ASP A 55 -0.12 -4.63 -19.74
C ASP A 55 0.31 -5.65 -18.67
N GLY A 56 -0.66 -6.24 -17.95
CA GLY A 56 -0.45 -7.22 -16.90
C GLY A 56 -0.01 -6.66 -15.55
N LYS A 57 0.20 -5.34 -15.43
CA LYS A 57 0.62 -4.73 -14.16
C LYS A 57 -0.49 -4.85 -13.10
N PRO A 58 -0.13 -5.23 -11.86
CA PRO A 58 -1.09 -5.20 -10.77
C PRO A 58 -1.52 -3.75 -10.51
N TYR A 59 -2.81 -3.55 -10.31
CA TYR A 59 -3.39 -2.24 -10.04
C TYR A 59 -4.50 -2.36 -9.01
N LEU A 60 -4.67 -1.31 -8.22
CA LEU A 60 -5.72 -1.23 -7.21
C LEU A 60 -6.82 -0.29 -7.69
N LYS A 61 -7.97 -0.85 -8.09
CA LYS A 61 -9.13 -0.05 -8.46
C LYS A 61 -9.88 0.35 -7.20
N LEU A 62 -9.73 1.60 -6.79
CA LEU A 62 -10.36 2.15 -5.60
C LEU A 62 -11.88 2.26 -5.76
N GLY A 63 -12.59 2.10 -4.64
CA GLY A 63 -14.03 2.24 -4.55
C GLY A 63 -14.76 0.91 -4.42
N LYS A 64 -16.00 1.00 -3.94
CA LYS A 64 -16.86 -0.15 -3.72
C LYS A 64 -17.36 -0.74 -5.04
N SER A 65 -17.25 -2.04 -5.18
CA SER A 65 -17.82 -2.82 -6.28
C SER A 65 -18.27 -4.20 -5.78
N ASP A 66 -18.95 -4.98 -6.61
CA ASP A 66 -19.32 -6.36 -6.26
C ASP A 66 -18.10 -7.29 -6.07
N ARG A 67 -16.90 -6.81 -6.43
CA ARG A 67 -15.63 -7.53 -6.34
C ARG A 67 -14.62 -6.80 -5.47
N SER A 68 -15.01 -5.73 -4.78
CA SER A 68 -14.11 -4.98 -3.90
C SER A 68 -14.03 -5.64 -2.53
N ASP A 69 -12.83 -5.72 -2.00
CA ASP A 69 -12.56 -6.13 -0.63
C ASP A 69 -12.13 -4.90 0.20
N LYS A 70 -12.29 -5.00 1.53
CA LYS A 70 -11.63 -4.05 2.43
C LYS A 70 -10.16 -4.43 2.55
N LEU A 71 -9.28 -3.46 2.37
CA LEU A 71 -7.84 -3.63 2.39
C LEU A 71 -7.20 -2.61 3.31
N ALA A 72 -6.15 -3.03 4.01
CA ALA A 72 -5.27 -2.14 4.73
C ALA A 72 -4.20 -1.64 3.75
N VAL A 73 -4.24 -0.36 3.41
CA VAL A 73 -3.29 0.29 2.51
C VAL A 73 -2.25 1.00 3.34
N VAL A 74 -0.99 0.60 3.18
CA VAL A 74 0.16 1.28 3.78
C VAL A 74 0.77 2.17 2.71
N ASP A 75 0.67 3.48 2.91
CA ASP A 75 1.31 4.44 2.04
C ASP A 75 2.79 4.58 2.40
N ILE A 76 3.65 4.42 1.40
CA ILE A 76 5.10 4.46 1.54
C ILE A 76 5.71 5.46 0.56
N THR A 77 6.78 6.12 0.98
CA THR A 77 7.52 7.08 0.15
C THR A 77 9.02 6.88 0.32
N THR A 78 9.79 7.33 -0.66
CA THR A 78 11.24 7.48 -0.64
C THR A 78 11.67 8.90 -0.26
N ASP A 79 10.74 9.85 -0.13
CA ASP A 79 10.97 11.23 0.31
C ASP A 79 10.75 11.36 1.83
N PHE A 80 11.83 11.27 2.62
CA PHE A 80 11.81 11.21 4.09
C PHE A 80 12.77 12.19 4.77
#